data_AF-A0A9N9AFP0-F1
#
_entry.id   AF-A0A9N9AFP0-F1
#
_cell.length_a   1.000
_cell.length_b   1.000
_cell.length_c   1.000
_cell.angle_alpha   90.00
_cell.angle_beta   90.00
_cell.angle_gamma   90.00
#
_symmetry.space_group_name_H-M   'P 1'
#
loop_
_entity.id
_entity.type
_entity.pdbx_description
1 polymer ?
#
loop_
_entity_poly.entity_id
_entity_poly.type
_entity_poly.pdbx_seq_one_letter_code
_entity_poly.pdbx_strand_id
1 'polypeptide(L)'
;MFHVDVRLNSAEENEIPDGSLSQSLARLYQKAIKAEKHVTYAYQGEIWCWYYYAEGFEKRVKEIMNGDNRIGDGQARSQVYSEMTVHLPNITKDNLRKKTQKARAIYTLFSQIGVKKIKRIQTYSANTISNLTGTQIQSIVDNFS
;
A
#
# COMPACT_ATOMS: atom_id res chain seq x y z
N MET A 1 -15.11 10.77 -17.52
CA MET A 1 -16.25 11.12 -16.64
C MET A 1 -16.32 10.05 -15.56
N PHE A 2 -15.68 10.29 -14.41
CA PHE A 2 -15.65 9.34 -13.30
C PHE A 2 -16.84 9.65 -12.39
N HIS A 3 -17.81 8.75 -12.30
CA HIS A 3 -18.78 8.74 -11.20
C HIS A 3 -18.15 7.93 -10.07
N VAL A 4 -17.67 8.64 -9.05
CA VAL A 4 -17.40 8.06 -7.74
C VAL A 4 -18.67 8.21 -6.94
N ASP A 5 -19.53 7.19 -6.95
CA ASP A 5 -20.58 7.10 -5.94
C ASP A 5 -19.98 6.50 -4.68
N VAL A 6 -19.49 7.38 -3.81
CA VAL A 6 -19.40 7.10 -2.37
C VAL A 6 -20.84 7.11 -1.85
N ARG A 7 -21.47 5.93 -1.83
CA ARG A 7 -22.56 5.66 -0.89
C ARG A 7 -22.13 4.53 0.04
N LEU A 8 -21.50 4.94 1.13
CA LEU A 8 -21.54 4.20 2.38
C LEU A 8 -22.99 4.22 2.87
N ASN A 9 -23.82 3.30 2.38
CA ASN A 9 -25.06 2.97 3.07
C ASN A 9 -24.73 1.98 4.18
N SER A 10 -24.70 2.53 5.39
CA SER A 10 -24.70 1.87 6.67
C SER A 10 -25.92 0.95 6.81
N ALA A 11 -25.66 -0.29 7.23
CA ALA A 11 -26.63 -1.20 7.84
C ALA A 11 -27.95 -1.43 7.08
N GLU A 12 -27.91 -2.19 5.98
CA GLU A 12 -29.09 -2.92 5.53
C GLU A 12 -29.02 -4.37 6.04
N GLU A 13 -29.79 -4.59 7.10
CA GLU A 13 -30.29 -5.83 7.70
C GLU A 13 -29.74 -7.14 7.12
N ASN A 14 -29.09 -7.91 8.00
CA ASN A 14 -28.87 -9.35 7.84
C ASN A 14 -30.16 -10.15 8.10
N GLU A 15 -31.32 -9.61 7.77
CA GLU A 15 -32.57 -10.36 7.90
C GLU A 15 -32.77 -11.20 6.64
N ILE A 16 -33.07 -12.49 6.86
CA ILE A 16 -33.45 -13.44 5.82
C ILE A 16 -34.81 -12.97 5.30
N PRO A 17 -34.91 -12.36 4.11
CA PRO A 17 -36.20 -11.98 3.56
C PRO A 17 -36.96 -13.25 3.20
N ASP A 18 -38.28 -13.15 3.12
CA ASP A 18 -39.31 -14.19 2.83
C ASP A 18 -39.17 -14.91 1.46
N GLY A 19 -37.95 -15.00 0.91
CA GLY A 19 -37.55 -15.94 -0.13
C GLY A 19 -37.08 -17.26 0.48
N SER A 20 -37.01 -18.33 -0.31
CA SER A 20 -36.55 -19.62 0.20
C SER A 20 -35.16 -19.47 0.85
N LEU A 21 -34.90 -20.20 1.94
CA LEU A 21 -33.61 -20.20 2.65
C LEU A 21 -32.42 -20.27 1.68
N SER A 22 -32.56 -21.04 0.59
CA SER A 22 -31.57 -21.17 -0.49
C SER A 22 -31.26 -19.83 -1.20
N GLN A 23 -32.27 -18.99 -1.46
CA GLN A 23 -32.07 -17.66 -2.06
C GLN A 23 -31.32 -16.73 -1.12
N SER A 24 -31.65 -16.75 0.17
CA SER A 24 -30.98 -15.94 1.20
C SER A 24 -29.52 -16.37 1.40
N LEU A 25 -29.25 -17.68 1.44
CA LEU A 25 -27.88 -18.21 1.48
C LEU A 25 -27.07 -17.82 0.23
N ALA A 26 -27.66 -17.92 -0.96
CA ALA A 26 -26.99 -17.52 -2.20
C ALA A 26 -26.63 -16.01 -2.20
N ARG A 27 -27.53 -15.16 -1.70
CA ARG A 27 -27.26 -13.72 -1.53
C ARG A 27 -26.11 -13.46 -0.55
N LEU A 28 -26.08 -14.14 0.59
CA LEU A 28 -24.99 -14.01 1.57
C LEU A 28 -23.65 -14.46 0.99
N TYR A 29 -23.61 -15.58 0.27
CA TYR A 29 -22.41 -16.05 -0.42
C TYR A 29 -21.89 -15.02 -1.44
N GLN A 30 -22.78 -14.45 -2.27
CA GLN A 30 -22.38 -13.39 -3.21
C GLN A 30 -21.85 -12.14 -2.51
N LYS A 31 -22.46 -11.72 -1.40
CA LYS A 31 -21.96 -10.61 -0.57
C LYS A 31 -20.56 -10.91 -0.04
N ALA A 32 -20.31 -12.13 0.44
CA ALA A 32 -19.00 -12.56 0.94
C ALA A 32 -17.92 -12.52 -0.14
N ILE A 33 -18.17 -13.10 -1.33
CA ILE A 33 -17.23 -13.07 -2.46
C ILE A 33 -16.94 -11.64 -2.93
N LYS A 34 -17.95 -10.76 -2.91
CA LYS A 34 -17.76 -9.35 -3.24
C LYS A 34 -16.86 -8.65 -2.22
N ALA A 35 -17.11 -8.88 -0.93
CA ALA A 35 -16.30 -8.32 0.16
C ALA A 35 -14.85 -8.81 0.09
N GLU A 36 -14.62 -10.10 -0.20
CA GLU A 36 -13.28 -10.66 -0.41
C GLU A 36 -12.52 -9.93 -1.52
N LYS A 37 -13.16 -9.72 -2.69
CA LYS A 37 -12.56 -8.95 -3.79
C LYS A 37 -12.23 -7.52 -3.39
N HIS A 38 -13.12 -6.86 -2.62
CA HIS A 38 -12.85 -5.52 -2.11
C HIS A 38 -11.61 -5.48 -1.20
N VAL A 39 -11.43 -6.47 -0.33
CA VAL A 39 -10.24 -6.60 0.51
C VAL A 39 -8.99 -6.76 -0.35
N THR A 40 -9.01 -7.65 -1.35
CA THR A 40 -7.89 -7.83 -2.28
C THR A 40 -7.53 -6.52 -2.99
N TYR A 41 -8.52 -5.80 -3.53
CA TYR A 41 -8.26 -4.52 -4.19
C TYR A 41 -7.75 -3.45 -3.23
N ALA A 42 -8.23 -3.44 -1.99
CA ALA A 42 -7.73 -2.54 -0.96
C ALA A 42 -6.25 -2.81 -0.65
N TYR A 43 -5.86 -4.09 -0.48
CA TYR A 43 -4.46 -4.46 -0.28
C TYR A 43 -3.59 -4.04 -1.46
N GLN A 44 -4.01 -4.34 -2.68
CA GLN A 44 -3.27 -3.95 -3.88
C GLN A 44 -3.11 -2.43 -3.99
N GLY A 45 -4.20 -1.68 -3.75
CA GLY A 45 -4.18 -0.22 -3.76
C GLY A 45 -3.24 0.36 -2.70
N GLU A 46 -3.28 -0.17 -1.48
CA GLU A 46 -2.38 0.25 -0.41
C GLU A 46 -0.91 0.01 -0.78
N ILE A 47 -0.59 -1.18 -1.31
CA ILE A 47 0.77 -1.54 -1.74
C ILE A 47 1.25 -0.60 -2.86
N TRP A 48 0.39 -0.29 -3.84
CA TRP A 48 0.70 0.66 -4.90
C TRP A 48 1.03 2.06 -4.37
N CYS A 49 0.23 2.57 -3.44
CA CYS A 49 0.48 3.87 -2.81
C CYS A 49 1.83 3.89 -2.10
N TRP A 50 2.14 2.86 -1.30
CA TRP A 50 3.42 2.79 -0.60
C TRP A 50 4.61 2.61 -1.54
N TYR A 51 4.46 1.85 -2.62
CA TYR A 51 5.49 1.69 -3.65
C TYR A 51 5.87 3.03 -4.28
N TYR A 52 4.90 3.76 -4.83
CA TYR A 52 5.16 5.03 -5.51
C TYR A 52 5.57 6.14 -4.55
N TYR A 53 5.04 6.11 -3.32
CA TYR A 53 5.52 6.99 -2.26
C TYR A 53 7.03 6.81 -2.02
N ALA A 54 7.48 5.58 -1.81
CA ALA A 54 8.90 5.30 -1.57
C ALA A 54 9.77 5.61 -2.79
N GLU A 55 9.31 5.30 -4.01
CA GLU A 55 10.01 5.68 -5.24
C GLU A 55 10.21 7.20 -5.34
N GLY A 56 9.14 7.98 -5.15
CA GLY A 56 9.19 9.44 -5.18
C GLY A 56 10.07 10.01 -4.06
N PHE A 57 10.02 9.44 -2.86
CA PHE A 57 10.87 9.83 -1.74
C PHE A 57 12.35 9.63 -2.07
N GLU A 58 12.74 8.44 -2.56
CA GLU A 58 14.14 8.15 -2.93
C GLU A 58 14.61 9.02 -4.10
N LYS A 59 13.73 9.34 -5.05
CA LYS A 59 14.03 10.27 -6.14
C LYS A 59 14.33 11.67 -5.60
N ARG A 60 13.48 12.20 -4.71
CA ARG A 60 13.68 13.52 -4.09
C ARG A 60 14.98 13.58 -3.27
N VAL A 61 15.31 12.53 -2.54
CA VAL A 61 16.59 12.42 -1.80
C VAL A 61 17.77 12.53 -2.77
N LYS A 62 17.74 11.80 -3.89
CA LYS A 62 18.80 11.86 -4.91
C LYS A 62 18.89 13.24 -5.57
N GLU A 63 17.76 13.89 -5.85
CA GLU A 63 17.75 15.26 -6.40
C GLU A 63 18.46 16.26 -5.47
N ILE A 64 18.19 16.20 -4.16
CA ILE A 64 18.85 17.06 -3.17
C ILE A 64 20.37 16.80 -3.15
N MET A 65 20.78 15.54 -3.11
CA MET A 65 22.20 15.17 -3.09
C MET A 65 22.94 15.55 -4.37
N ASN A 66 22.26 15.48 -5.52
CA ASN A 66 22.83 15.89 -6.80
C ASN A 66 22.91 17.42 -6.94
N GLY A 67 22.03 18.16 -6.25
CA GLY A 67 22.04 19.62 -6.22
C GLY A 67 23.17 20.20 -5.35
N ASP A 68 23.59 19.48 -4.30
CA ASP A 68 24.73 19.85 -3.46
C ASP A 68 25.45 18.59 -2.95
N ASN A 69 26.64 18.34 -3.50
CA ASN A 69 27.46 17.17 -3.16
C ASN A 69 28.00 17.17 -1.71
N ARG A 70 27.83 18.28 -0.97
CA ARG A 70 28.15 18.37 0.47
C ARG A 70 27.05 17.76 1.34
N ILE A 71 25.85 17.57 0.80
CA ILE A 71 24.71 17.01 1.54
C ILE A 71 24.78 15.49 1.52
N GLY A 72 24.94 14.89 2.70
CA GLY A 72 24.86 13.42 2.86
C GLY A 72 23.42 12.90 2.84
N ASP A 73 23.23 11.59 2.58
CA ASP A 73 21.91 10.92 2.53
C ASP A 73 21.04 11.22 3.76
N GLY A 74 21.61 11.17 4.96
CA GLY A 74 20.89 11.46 6.20
C GLY A 74 20.35 12.89 6.28
N GLN A 75 21.10 13.87 5.76
CA GLN A 75 20.67 15.27 5.69
C GLN A 75 19.62 15.45 4.60
N ALA A 76 19.83 14.89 3.41
CA ALA A 76 18.86 14.93 2.31
C ALA A 76 17.51 14.33 2.73
N ARG A 77 17.50 13.13 3.32
CA ARG A 77 16.27 12.52 3.88
C ARG A 77 15.62 13.40 4.92
N SER A 78 16.41 14.01 5.81
CA SER A 78 15.89 14.92 6.83
C SER A 78 15.23 16.16 6.25
N GLN A 79 15.72 16.67 5.12
CA GLN A 79 15.10 17.75 4.34
C GLN A 79 13.79 17.29 3.70
N VAL A 80 13.76 16.14 3.00
CA VAL A 80 12.51 15.61 2.41
C VAL A 80 11.43 15.42 3.48
N TYR A 81 11.78 14.89 4.66
CA TYR A 81 10.83 14.80 5.76
C TYR A 81 10.31 16.16 6.21
N SER A 82 11.16 17.18 6.27
CA SER A 82 10.74 18.54 6.62
C SER A 82 9.80 19.14 5.56
N GLU A 83 10.11 18.96 4.27
CA GLU A 83 9.24 19.37 3.16
C GLU A 83 7.86 18.72 3.28
N MET A 84 7.82 17.41 3.55
CA MET A 84 6.57 16.66 3.69
C MET A 84 5.74 17.08 4.91
N THR A 85 6.39 17.34 6.06
CA THR A 85 5.66 17.68 7.29
C THR A 85 4.88 18.99 7.21
N VAL A 86 5.26 19.91 6.31
CA VAL A 86 4.48 21.12 6.01
C VAL A 86 3.09 20.76 5.50
N HIS A 87 2.95 19.65 4.78
CA HIS A 87 1.69 19.17 4.21
C HIS A 87 1.01 18.09 5.07
N LEU A 88 1.63 17.68 6.17
CA LEU A 88 1.14 16.62 7.07
C LEU A 88 1.18 17.09 8.53
N PRO A 89 0.45 18.15 8.91
CA PRO A 89 0.58 18.80 10.23
C PRO A 89 0.24 17.86 11.40
N ASN A 90 -0.56 16.81 11.15
CA ASN A 90 -0.97 15.84 12.16
C ASN A 90 -0.05 14.61 12.24
N ILE A 91 1.02 14.55 11.43
CA ILE A 91 1.94 13.41 11.38
C ILE A 91 3.30 13.84 11.93
N THR A 92 3.76 13.15 12.98
CA THR A 92 5.10 13.39 13.52
C THR A 92 6.19 12.90 12.58
N LYS A 93 7.35 13.56 12.62
CA LYS A 93 8.53 13.18 11.81
C LYS A 93 8.96 11.73 12.06
N ASP A 94 8.83 11.24 13.30
CA ASP A 94 9.17 9.86 13.66
C ASP A 94 8.20 8.84 13.10
N ASN A 95 6.89 9.14 13.12
CA ASN A 95 5.90 8.28 12.47
C ASN A 95 6.13 8.23 10.95
N LEU A 96 6.44 9.38 10.34
CA LEU A 96 6.77 9.46 8.92
C LEU A 96 8.02 8.64 8.58
N ARG A 97 9.09 8.74 9.38
CA ARG A 97 10.30 7.92 9.24
C ARG A 97 10.00 6.42 9.28
N LYS A 98 9.24 5.96 10.29
CA LYS A 98 8.86 4.54 10.43
C LYS A 98 8.03 4.04 9.24
N LYS A 99 7.05 4.82 8.79
CA LYS A 99 6.24 4.49 7.61
C LYS A 99 7.07 4.46 6.33
N THR A 100 8.03 5.38 6.20
CA THR A 100 8.94 5.43 5.05
C THR A 100 9.87 4.22 5.00
N GLN A 101 10.41 3.78 6.14
CA GLN A 101 11.20 2.55 6.20
C GLN A 101 10.40 1.32 5.72
N LYS A 102 9.14 1.20 6.18
CA LYS A 102 8.23 0.13 5.72
C LYS A 102 7.94 0.20 4.21
N ALA A 103 7.67 1.40 3.71
CA ALA A 103 7.41 1.63 2.29
C ALA A 103 8.63 1.30 1.41
N ARG A 104 9.85 1.59 1.89
CA ARG A 104 11.09 1.22 1.19
C ARG A 104 11.24 -0.28 1.00
N ALA A 105 10.83 -1.10 1.96
CA ALA A 105 10.87 -2.56 1.81
C ALA A 105 9.96 -3.04 0.66
N ILE A 106 8.75 -2.47 0.57
CA ILE A 106 7.81 -2.72 -0.53
C ILE A 106 8.43 -2.28 -1.87
N TYR A 107 9.01 -1.07 -1.91
CA TYR A 107 9.67 -0.56 -3.11
C TYR A 107 10.80 -1.47 -3.58
N THR A 108 11.71 -1.86 -2.67
CA THR A 108 12.84 -2.74 -2.98
C THR A 108 12.40 -4.08 -3.57
N LEU A 109 11.33 -4.68 -3.04
CA LEU A 109 10.82 -5.95 -3.57
C LEU A 109 10.26 -5.76 -4.98
N PHE A 110 9.31 -4.84 -5.15
CA PHE A 110 8.58 -4.70 -6.41
C PHE A 110 9.35 -3.97 -7.52
N SER A 111 10.41 -3.22 -7.20
CA SER A 111 11.33 -2.68 -8.19
C SER A 111 12.16 -3.77 -8.86
N GLN A 112 12.42 -4.88 -8.15
CA GLN A 112 13.18 -6.02 -8.66
C GLN A 112 12.30 -7.02 -9.42
N ILE A 113 11.16 -7.44 -8.85
CA ILE A 113 10.28 -8.44 -9.47
C ILE A 113 9.29 -7.85 -10.50
N GLY A 114 9.27 -6.53 -10.60
CA GLY A 114 8.38 -5.76 -11.47
C GLY A 114 7.08 -5.35 -10.78
N VAL A 115 6.78 -4.06 -10.87
CA VAL A 115 5.65 -3.44 -10.17
C VAL A 115 4.28 -4.00 -10.58
N LYS A 116 4.15 -4.50 -11.82
CA LYS A 116 2.93 -5.15 -12.31
C LYS A 116 2.54 -6.39 -11.50
N LYS A 117 3.47 -6.99 -10.74
CA LYS A 117 3.22 -8.15 -9.87
C LYS A 117 2.34 -7.81 -8.67
N ILE A 118 2.21 -6.54 -8.27
CA ILE A 118 1.28 -6.13 -7.20
C ILE A 118 -0.15 -6.60 -7.51
N LYS A 119 -0.57 -6.59 -8.79
CA LYS A 119 -1.90 -7.08 -9.23
C LYS A 119 -2.15 -8.56 -8.94
N ARG A 120 -1.10 -9.34 -8.64
CA ARG A 120 -1.20 -10.77 -8.32
C ARG A 120 -1.35 -11.04 -6.82
N ILE A 121 -1.20 -10.03 -5.97
CA ILE A 121 -1.38 -10.16 -4.52
C ILE A 121 -2.86 -10.40 -4.22
N GLN A 122 -3.15 -11.50 -3.52
CA GLN A 122 -4.50 -11.88 -3.12
C GLN A 122 -4.75 -11.65 -1.63
N THR A 123 -3.81 -12.07 -0.77
CA THR A 123 -4.02 -12.21 0.68
C THR A 123 -3.02 -11.44 1.54
N TYR A 124 -1.93 -10.92 0.98
CA TYR A 124 -0.88 -10.25 1.73
C TYR A 124 -1.08 -8.73 1.76
N SER A 125 -1.23 -8.16 2.96
CA SER A 125 -1.32 -6.71 3.16
C SER A 125 0.03 -6.01 2.94
N ALA A 126 0.01 -4.68 2.75
CA ALA A 126 1.23 -3.88 2.73
C ALA A 126 2.03 -4.02 4.03
N ASN A 127 1.37 -4.08 5.19
CA ASN A 127 2.04 -4.27 6.47
C ASN A 127 2.77 -5.62 6.53
N THR A 128 2.14 -6.70 6.04
CA THR A 128 2.75 -8.03 5.98
C THR A 128 4.00 -8.01 5.10
N ILE A 129 3.91 -7.44 3.90
CA ILE A 129 5.04 -7.35 2.96
C ILE A 129 6.16 -6.47 3.53
N SER A 130 5.82 -5.36 4.19
CA SER A 130 6.82 -4.43 4.75
C SER A 130 7.64 -5.01 5.90
N ASN A 131 7.18 -6.11 6.50
CA ASN A 131 7.88 -6.80 7.58
C ASN A 131 8.83 -7.91 7.09
N LEU A 132 8.90 -8.16 5.77
CA LEU A 132 9.86 -9.11 5.21
C LEU A 132 11.29 -8.66 5.48
N THR A 133 12.15 -9.60 5.88
CA THR A 133 13.58 -9.35 6.03
C THR A 133 14.26 -9.23 4.67
N GLY A 134 15.46 -8.64 4.62
CA GLY A 134 16.24 -8.57 3.39
C GLY A 134 16.47 -9.94 2.74
N THR A 135 16.76 -10.97 3.55
CA THR A 135 16.92 -12.35 3.07
C THR A 135 15.62 -12.90 2.48
N GLN A 136 14.48 -12.68 3.13
CA GLN A 136 13.18 -13.12 2.60
C GLN A 136 12.85 -12.42 1.28
N ILE A 137 13.13 -11.12 1.17
CA ILE A 137 12.97 -10.37 -0.08
C ILE A 137 13.85 -10.98 -1.18
N GLN A 138 15.12 -11.26 -0.88
CA GLN A 138 16.03 -11.85 -1.86
C GLN A 138 15.55 -13.23 -2.33
N SER A 139 15.14 -14.11 -1.40
CA SER A 139 14.59 -15.42 -1.77
C SER A 139 13.34 -15.29 -2.66
N ILE A 140 12.49 -14.29 -2.45
CA ILE A 140 11.36 -14.05 -3.35
C ILE A 140 11.85 -13.60 -4.72
N VAL A 141 12.80 -12.65 -4.80
CA VAL A 141 13.36 -12.17 -6.07
C VAL A 141 13.98 -13.31 -6.88
N ASP A 142 14.71 -14.21 -6.23
CA ASP A 142 15.37 -15.35 -6.89
C ASP A 142 14.34 -16.30 -7.54
N ASN A 143 13.13 -16.42 -6.97
CA ASN A 143 12.04 -17.21 -7.55
C ASN A 143 11.37 -16.56 -8.79
N PHE A 144 11.70 -15.30 -9.10
CA PHE A 144 11.20 -14.57 -10.26
C PHE A 144 12.29 -14.25 -11.31
N SER A 145 13.53 -14.65 -11.03
CA SER A 145 14.70 -14.49 -11.94
C SER A 145 14.75 -15.62 -12.96
#